data_AF-A0A6L9IYS2-F1
#
_entry.id   AF-A0A6L9IYS2-F1
#
_cell.length_a   1.000
_cell.length_b   1.000
_cell.length_c   1.000
_cell.angle_alpha   90.00
_cell.angle_beta   90.00
_cell.angle_gamma   90.00
#
_symmetry.space_group_name_H-M   'P 1'
#
loop_
_entity.id
_entity.type
_entity.pdbx_description
1 polymer ?
#
loop_
_entity_poly.entity_id
_entity_poly.type
_entity_poly.pdbx_seq_one_letter_code
_entity_poly.pdbx_strand_id
1 'polypeptide(L)'
;LWSARPDTVADAVDGVLRAVGGVIWQGDTDLTRNVAERPLLGPVLALLLVFGVIEAGRRWREPGYALLLMVLVFGLLTDAWIDPATNYAENLAALPAVYILPGIGAVTLAGMLARYGLPRAWQPVTLLLVALLTANVITVRERLFEDWRHDGEVASLYHARLGRLAQYLDRTPDDAPVSVCAAFLETPLPLDLAERELLDIILNGGLGDLQAAAGLTQRQMLNMMLHRDDDDFRYSDCRSGLVFPNGGQEMRFVFLDLPDAAQAQTSLAHTWGLPADWFDADSSPPPTADELVGLPPHLIAWIEAGGAIPVPLVYEAAGMRPELARWLFDGEPVHVDGLPDGTVLRLDLAQQIADEQTPWLARETYFRPELGSVAIDPAEVPVTFEGNLSFKGYEVAGGRVPNDPRNPVVLVTYWRVDGALPPNLGLWAQVLNYWEPQPGIRVPETGTYRTPTQALDVLPGSLQPQDIVVQVLFIPLPYLDAGDYALVLGAYDGSLETVLGVLDRLANGQSRRDWLWLGTLTLEPPLENGQ
;
A
#
# COMPACT_ATOMS: atom_id res chain seq x y z
N LEU A 1 -25.62 14.83 3.02
CA LEU A 1 -26.91 14.80 3.76
C LEU A 1 -28.11 14.64 2.83
N TRP A 2 -28.40 15.54 1.88
CA TRP A 2 -29.52 15.34 0.95
C TRP A 2 -29.35 14.18 -0.04
N SER A 3 -28.11 13.79 -0.34
CA SER A 3 -27.76 12.64 -1.19
C SER A 3 -27.93 11.28 -0.50
N ALA A 4 -28.06 11.24 0.83
CA ALA A 4 -28.11 9.99 1.61
C ALA A 4 -29.53 9.51 1.93
N ARG A 5 -30.55 10.14 1.32
CA ARG A 5 -31.95 9.75 1.53
C ARG A 5 -32.30 8.53 0.67
N PRO A 6 -33.25 7.68 1.10
CA PRO A 6 -33.76 6.61 0.24
C PRO A 6 -34.36 7.19 -1.05
N ASP A 7 -33.93 6.66 -2.19
CA ASP A 7 -34.43 7.07 -3.52
C ASP A 7 -35.75 6.39 -3.85
N THR A 8 -36.00 5.23 -3.26
CA THR A 8 -37.22 4.45 -3.44
C THR A 8 -37.87 4.06 -2.11
N VAL A 9 -39.15 3.68 -2.18
CA VAL A 9 -39.87 3.13 -1.01
C VAL A 9 -39.23 1.81 -0.54
N ALA A 10 -38.64 1.03 -1.46
CA ALA A 10 -37.92 -0.18 -1.11
C ALA A 10 -36.71 0.15 -0.24
N ASP A 11 -35.91 1.15 -0.63
CA ASP A 11 -34.75 1.60 0.16
C ASP A 11 -35.16 2.09 1.55
N ALA A 12 -36.29 2.79 1.65
CA ALA A 12 -36.82 3.23 2.94
C ALA A 12 -37.27 2.07 3.84
N VAL A 13 -37.90 1.03 3.26
CA VAL A 13 -38.27 -0.19 4.01
C VAL A 13 -37.03 -0.95 4.43
N ASP A 14 -36.04 -1.08 3.55
CA ASP A 14 -34.76 -1.72 3.85
C ASP A 14 -34.00 -0.97 4.95
N GLY A 15 -33.97 0.37 4.91
CA GLY A 15 -33.42 1.20 5.97
C GLY A 15 -34.09 0.97 7.32
N VAL A 16 -35.43 0.87 7.37
CA VAL A 16 -36.15 0.54 8.63
C VAL A 16 -35.83 -0.87 9.11
N LEU A 17 -35.82 -1.86 8.21
CA LEU A 17 -35.50 -3.25 8.56
C LEU A 17 -34.06 -3.37 9.07
N ARG A 18 -33.13 -2.62 8.49
CA ARG A 18 -31.73 -2.55 8.93
C ARG A 18 -31.56 -1.79 10.23
N ALA A 19 -32.25 -0.68 10.46
CA ALA A 19 -32.21 0.03 11.75
C ALA A 19 -32.73 -0.85 12.90
N VAL A 20 -33.87 -1.52 12.69
CA VAL A 20 -34.41 -2.49 13.65
C VAL A 20 -33.49 -3.71 13.78
N GLY A 21 -32.93 -4.17 12.66
CA GLY A 21 -31.97 -5.27 12.60
C GLY A 21 -30.70 -4.96 13.38
N GLY A 22 -30.16 -3.75 13.24
CA GLY A 22 -29.04 -3.15 13.96
C GLY A 22 -29.14 -3.35 15.47
N VAL A 23 -30.37 -3.23 15.98
CA VAL A 23 -30.66 -3.41 17.40
C VAL A 23 -30.79 -4.88 17.80
N ILE A 24 -31.32 -5.75 16.93
CA ILE A 24 -31.81 -7.09 17.31
C ILE A 24 -30.95 -8.25 16.77
N TRP A 25 -30.56 -8.22 15.50
CA TRP A 25 -29.95 -9.39 14.83
C TRP A 25 -28.77 -9.10 13.90
N GLN A 26 -28.61 -7.87 13.42
CA GLN A 26 -27.52 -7.43 12.53
C GLN A 26 -26.69 -6.38 13.26
N GLY A 27 -25.38 -6.40 13.10
CA GLY A 27 -24.51 -5.40 13.71
C GLY A 27 -24.13 -4.25 12.81
N ASP A 28 -23.53 -3.23 13.42
CA ASP A 28 -22.75 -2.22 12.71
C ASP A 28 -21.63 -2.91 11.92
N THR A 29 -21.47 -2.56 10.64
CA THR A 29 -20.41 -3.11 9.78
C THR A 29 -19.16 -2.22 9.79
N ASP A 30 -19.23 -1.02 10.37
CA ASP A 30 -18.10 -0.09 10.45
C ASP A 30 -17.14 -0.48 11.58
N LEU A 31 -16.06 -1.18 11.20
CA LEU A 31 -14.98 -1.60 12.08
C LEU A 31 -14.22 -0.43 12.73
N THR A 32 -14.31 0.79 12.18
CA THR A 32 -13.66 1.98 12.80
C THR A 32 -14.38 2.43 14.06
N ARG A 33 -15.63 2.00 14.26
CA ARG A 33 -16.47 2.47 15.37
C ARG A 33 -16.88 1.37 16.33
N ASN A 34 -16.97 0.13 15.84
CA ASN A 34 -17.46 -0.98 16.66
C ASN A 34 -16.94 -2.35 16.22
N VAL A 35 -17.25 -3.38 17.02
CA VAL A 35 -17.04 -4.79 16.66
C VAL A 35 -18.06 -5.18 15.58
N ALA A 36 -17.59 -5.54 14.38
CA ALA A 36 -18.44 -5.78 13.23
C ALA A 36 -19.52 -6.84 13.45
N GLU A 37 -20.65 -6.64 12.77
CA GLU A 37 -21.76 -7.60 12.59
C GLU A 37 -22.45 -8.07 13.89
N ARG A 38 -22.15 -7.46 15.04
CA ARG A 38 -22.84 -7.77 16.30
C ARG A 38 -23.99 -6.82 16.59
N PRO A 39 -25.24 -7.32 16.75
CA PRO A 39 -26.37 -6.48 17.12
C PRO A 39 -26.17 -5.83 18.48
N LEU A 40 -26.75 -4.65 18.65
CA LEU A 40 -26.64 -3.86 19.88
C LEU A 40 -27.18 -4.63 21.09
N LEU A 41 -28.27 -5.37 20.89
CA LEU A 41 -28.83 -6.28 21.87
C LEU A 41 -28.55 -7.73 21.47
N GLY A 42 -27.98 -8.50 22.41
CA GLY A 42 -27.96 -9.96 22.27
C GLY A 42 -29.39 -10.55 22.29
N PRO A 43 -29.56 -11.82 21.88
CA PRO A 43 -30.89 -12.43 21.69
C PRO A 43 -31.79 -12.38 22.93
N VAL A 44 -31.19 -12.49 24.13
CA VAL A 44 -31.93 -12.38 25.40
C VAL A 44 -32.46 -10.97 25.62
N LEU A 45 -31.62 -9.95 25.44
CA LEU A 45 -32.03 -8.55 25.60
C LEU A 45 -33.02 -8.14 24.52
N ALA A 46 -32.89 -8.66 23.31
CA ALA A 46 -33.85 -8.42 22.24
C ALA A 46 -35.23 -9.04 22.55
N LEU A 47 -35.28 -10.25 23.10
CA LEU A 47 -36.54 -10.83 23.58
C LEU A 47 -37.17 -9.98 24.69
N LEU A 48 -36.35 -9.52 25.65
CA LEU A 48 -36.81 -8.62 26.70
C LEU A 48 -37.26 -7.26 26.15
N LEU A 49 -36.59 -6.72 25.13
CA LEU A 49 -37.00 -5.51 24.40
C LEU A 49 -38.40 -5.70 23.84
N VAL A 50 -38.68 -6.83 23.17
CA VAL A 50 -40.01 -7.13 22.62
C VAL A 50 -41.06 -7.16 23.73
N PHE A 51 -40.80 -7.81 24.87
CA PHE A 51 -41.71 -7.77 26.02
C PHE A 51 -41.92 -6.34 26.56
N GLY A 52 -40.85 -5.54 26.61
CA GLY A 52 -40.89 -4.14 27.03
C GLY A 52 -41.74 -3.28 26.09
N VAL A 53 -41.56 -3.43 24.78
CA VAL A 53 -42.35 -2.74 23.75
C VAL A 53 -43.82 -3.13 23.83
N ILE A 54 -44.13 -4.43 24.02
CA ILE A 54 -45.51 -4.91 24.18
C ILE A 54 -46.16 -4.29 25.43
N GLU A 55 -45.47 -4.27 26.57
CA GLU A 55 -46.02 -3.68 27.80
C GLU A 55 -46.16 -2.16 27.69
N ALA A 56 -45.16 -1.47 27.14
CA ALA A 56 -45.24 -0.04 26.88
C ALA A 56 -46.39 0.30 25.93
N GLY A 57 -46.62 -0.53 24.90
CA GLY A 57 -47.73 -0.40 23.97
C GLY A 57 -49.09 -0.61 24.64
N ARG A 58 -49.19 -1.55 25.59
CA ARG A 58 -50.41 -1.72 26.40
C ARG A 58 -50.69 -0.52 27.30
N ARG A 59 -49.63 0.13 27.81
CA ARG A 59 -49.69 1.27 28.73
C ARG A 59 -49.43 2.61 28.06
N TRP A 60 -49.62 2.73 26.75
CA TRP A 60 -49.31 3.96 25.99
C TRP A 60 -50.05 5.22 26.47
N ARG A 61 -51.13 5.08 27.26
CA ARG A 61 -51.84 6.20 27.88
C ARG A 61 -51.10 6.82 29.07
N GLU A 62 -50.13 6.11 29.63
CA GLU A 62 -49.24 6.62 30.65
C GLU A 62 -48.08 7.37 29.99
N PRO A 63 -47.85 8.66 30.33
CA PRO A 63 -46.97 9.54 29.57
C PRO A 63 -45.51 9.03 29.51
N GLY A 64 -45.04 8.32 30.54
CA GLY A 64 -43.70 7.73 30.55
C GLY A 64 -43.49 6.66 29.47
N TYR A 65 -44.47 5.77 29.28
CA TYR A 65 -44.39 4.72 28.27
C TYR A 65 -44.59 5.28 26.86
N ALA A 66 -45.50 6.24 26.69
CA ALA A 66 -45.69 6.95 25.42
C ALA A 66 -44.39 7.61 24.95
N LEU A 67 -43.72 8.32 25.85
CA LEU A 67 -42.45 8.99 25.55
C LEU A 67 -41.37 7.99 25.15
N LEU A 68 -41.24 6.86 25.85
CA LEU A 68 -40.26 5.82 25.49
C LEU A 68 -40.51 5.23 24.10
N LEU A 69 -41.77 4.95 23.75
CA LEU A 69 -42.12 4.46 22.41
C LEU A 69 -41.86 5.52 21.33
N MET A 70 -42.15 6.78 21.60
CA MET A 70 -41.81 7.87 20.69
C MET A 70 -40.29 8.00 20.50
N VAL A 71 -39.51 7.97 21.58
CA VAL A 71 -38.03 8.01 21.52
C VAL A 71 -37.50 6.84 20.70
N LEU A 72 -38.02 5.63 20.90
CA LEU A 72 -37.63 4.47 20.11
C LEU A 72 -37.97 4.68 18.62
N VAL A 73 -39.22 5.04 18.31
CA VAL A 73 -39.67 5.18 16.91
C VAL A 73 -38.95 6.30 16.20
N PHE A 74 -38.86 7.50 16.79
CA PHE A 74 -38.19 8.64 16.16
C PHE A 74 -36.68 8.45 16.11
N GLY A 75 -36.09 7.80 17.12
CA GLY A 75 -34.65 7.52 17.11
C GLY A 75 -34.25 6.45 16.10
N LEU A 76 -35.09 5.44 15.84
CA LEU A 76 -34.84 4.48 14.75
C LEU A 76 -35.15 5.08 13.39
N LEU A 77 -36.10 6.04 13.31
CA LEU A 77 -36.43 6.71 12.07
C LEU A 77 -35.29 7.60 11.57
N THR A 78 -34.46 8.15 12.46
CA THR A 78 -33.28 8.93 12.03
C THR A 78 -32.24 8.05 11.34
N ASP A 79 -32.00 6.85 11.87
CA ASP A 79 -31.10 5.85 11.27
C ASP A 79 -31.67 5.30 9.96
N ALA A 80 -32.96 4.93 9.95
CA ALA A 80 -33.62 4.43 8.74
C ALA A 80 -33.68 5.42 7.57
N TRP A 81 -33.41 6.72 7.83
CA TRP A 81 -33.44 7.78 6.82
C TRP A 81 -32.06 8.15 6.29
N ILE A 82 -30.98 7.80 7.00
CA ILE A 82 -29.61 8.18 6.68
C ILE A 82 -28.86 6.91 6.30
N ASP A 83 -28.56 6.76 5.00
CA ASP A 83 -27.68 5.73 4.42
C ASP A 83 -28.14 4.25 4.62
N PRO A 84 -27.97 3.37 3.62
CA PRO A 84 -28.18 1.94 3.78
C PRO A 84 -27.31 1.21 4.83
N ALA A 85 -26.19 1.77 5.29
CA ALA A 85 -25.29 1.09 6.24
C ALA A 85 -25.74 1.27 7.71
N THR A 86 -25.84 0.17 8.45
CA THR A 86 -26.19 0.21 9.88
C THR A 86 -25.08 0.88 10.69
N ASN A 87 -25.36 2.01 11.34
CA ASN A 87 -24.37 2.76 12.14
C ASN A 87 -24.92 3.08 13.54
N TYR A 88 -24.22 2.65 14.60
CA TYR A 88 -24.70 2.87 15.96
C TYR A 88 -24.62 4.31 16.45
N ALA A 89 -23.73 5.12 15.85
CA ALA A 89 -23.68 6.54 16.15
C ALA A 89 -24.95 7.27 15.68
N GLU A 90 -25.62 6.74 14.66
CA GLU A 90 -26.84 7.32 14.08
C GLU A 90 -28.09 6.92 14.88
N ASN A 91 -28.00 5.79 15.58
CA ASN A 91 -28.99 5.30 16.54
C ASN A 91 -28.93 5.98 17.92
N LEU A 92 -28.07 6.99 18.13
CA LEU A 92 -27.84 7.64 19.43
C LEU A 92 -29.16 8.11 20.10
N ALA A 93 -30.11 8.57 19.28
CA ALA A 93 -31.42 9.03 19.76
C ALA A 93 -32.30 7.88 20.29
N ALA A 94 -32.18 6.66 19.76
CA ALA A 94 -32.95 5.49 20.18
C ALA A 94 -32.36 4.82 21.43
N LEU A 95 -31.05 4.96 21.69
CA LEU A 95 -30.33 4.24 22.75
C LEU A 95 -31.01 4.28 24.13
N PRO A 96 -31.52 5.41 24.64
CA PRO A 96 -32.19 5.43 25.95
C PRO A 96 -33.39 4.48 25.99
N ALA A 97 -34.23 4.46 24.95
CA ALA A 97 -35.38 3.57 24.89
C ALA A 97 -34.96 2.11 24.71
N VAL A 98 -33.96 1.86 23.85
CA VAL A 98 -33.38 0.53 23.61
C VAL A 98 -32.83 -0.11 24.88
N TYR A 99 -32.28 0.67 25.82
CA TYR A 99 -31.77 0.13 27.10
C TYR A 99 -32.82 0.10 28.22
N ILE A 100 -33.82 0.99 28.23
CA ILE A 100 -34.87 1.01 29.28
C ILE A 100 -35.93 -0.06 29.05
N LEU A 101 -36.36 -0.28 27.80
CA LEU A 101 -37.44 -1.20 27.47
C LEU A 101 -37.12 -2.67 27.82
N PRO A 102 -35.90 -3.21 27.64
CA PRO A 102 -35.55 -4.53 28.15
C PRO A 102 -35.74 -4.66 29.66
N GLY A 103 -35.45 -3.60 30.43
CA GLY A 103 -35.71 -3.56 31.87
C GLY A 103 -37.21 -3.66 32.21
N ILE A 104 -38.05 -2.93 31.47
CA ILE A 104 -39.51 -3.03 31.56
C ILE A 104 -39.97 -4.46 31.21
N GLY A 105 -39.41 -5.05 30.15
CA GLY A 105 -39.69 -6.42 29.75
C GLY A 105 -39.33 -7.43 30.83
N ALA A 106 -38.17 -7.27 31.47
CA ALA A 106 -37.72 -8.13 32.56
C ALA A 106 -38.65 -8.05 33.78
N VAL A 107 -39.05 -6.84 34.20
CA VAL A 107 -40.00 -6.65 35.31
C VAL A 107 -41.36 -7.25 34.99
N THR A 108 -41.82 -7.10 33.74
CA THR A 108 -43.09 -7.67 33.26
C THR A 108 -43.05 -9.19 33.29
N LEU A 109 -41.97 -9.79 32.81
CA LEU A 109 -41.77 -11.23 32.80
C LEU A 109 -41.69 -11.80 34.23
N ALA A 110 -40.95 -11.13 35.13
CA ALA A 110 -40.86 -11.51 36.53
C ALA A 110 -42.23 -11.43 37.24
N GLY A 111 -42.99 -10.37 37.00
CA GLY A 111 -44.35 -10.22 37.52
C GLY A 111 -45.31 -11.29 37.01
N MET A 112 -45.18 -11.69 35.74
CA MET A 112 -45.95 -12.78 35.16
C MET A 112 -45.62 -14.11 35.84
N LEU A 113 -44.33 -14.45 36.00
CA LEU A 113 -43.88 -15.67 36.67
C LEU A 113 -44.35 -15.73 38.14
N ALA A 114 -44.33 -14.61 38.86
CA ALA A 114 -44.79 -14.54 40.25
C ALA A 114 -46.29 -14.87 40.39
N ARG A 115 -47.12 -14.43 39.44
CA ARG A 115 -48.58 -14.69 39.45
C ARG A 115 -48.93 -16.18 39.28
N TYR A 116 -48.06 -16.96 38.64
CA TYR A 116 -48.26 -18.40 38.46
C TYR A 116 -47.90 -19.25 39.70
N GLY A 117 -47.65 -18.62 40.86
CA GLY A 117 -47.46 -19.36 42.11
C GLY A 117 -46.14 -20.11 42.16
N LEU A 118 -45.09 -19.52 41.60
CA LEU A 118 -43.71 -20.03 41.58
C LEU A 118 -42.81 -19.33 42.63
N PRO A 119 -43.15 -19.26 43.95
CA PRO A 119 -42.33 -18.54 44.93
C PRO A 119 -40.96 -19.20 45.17
N ARG A 120 -40.81 -20.50 44.83
CA ARG A 120 -39.51 -21.19 44.79
C ARG A 120 -38.71 -20.96 43.50
N ALA A 121 -39.29 -20.33 42.46
CA ALA A 121 -38.60 -20.09 41.20
C ALA A 121 -37.61 -18.93 41.24
N TRP A 122 -37.59 -18.12 42.29
CA TRP A 122 -36.59 -17.05 42.40
C TRP A 122 -35.16 -17.60 42.40
N GLN A 123 -34.90 -18.73 43.06
CA GLN A 123 -33.56 -19.36 43.02
C GLN A 123 -33.12 -19.75 41.60
N PRO A 124 -33.90 -20.53 40.81
CA PRO A 124 -33.51 -20.85 39.45
C PRO A 124 -33.53 -19.64 38.51
N VAL A 125 -34.42 -18.65 38.70
CA VAL A 125 -34.42 -17.42 37.90
C VAL A 125 -33.18 -16.57 38.18
N THR A 126 -32.81 -16.38 39.45
CA THR A 126 -31.58 -15.67 39.83
C THR A 126 -30.36 -16.42 39.31
N LEU A 127 -30.32 -17.74 39.44
CA LEU A 127 -29.20 -18.55 38.93
C LEU A 127 -29.10 -18.47 37.41
N LEU A 128 -30.22 -18.52 36.69
CA LEU A 128 -30.27 -18.32 35.24
C LEU A 128 -29.79 -16.92 34.85
N LEU A 129 -30.22 -15.87 35.57
CA LEU A 129 -29.83 -14.50 35.28
C LEU A 129 -28.34 -14.27 35.54
N VAL A 130 -27.80 -14.81 36.64
CA VAL A 130 -26.35 -14.81 36.92
C VAL A 130 -25.59 -15.59 35.85
N ALA A 131 -26.08 -16.75 35.42
CA ALA A 131 -25.46 -17.53 34.36
C ALA A 131 -25.46 -16.77 33.03
N LEU A 132 -26.57 -16.13 32.66
CA LEU A 132 -26.68 -15.31 31.45
C LEU A 132 -25.76 -14.08 31.49
N LEU A 133 -25.67 -13.39 32.62
CA LEU A 133 -24.75 -12.26 32.79
C LEU A 133 -23.30 -12.73 32.72
N THR A 134 -22.96 -13.86 33.36
CA THR A 134 -21.62 -14.42 33.31
C THR A 134 -21.26 -14.83 31.88
N ALA A 135 -22.16 -15.52 31.17
CA ALA A 135 -21.99 -15.86 29.78
C ALA A 135 -21.82 -14.61 28.91
N ASN A 136 -22.62 -13.56 29.13
CA ASN A 136 -22.48 -12.29 28.41
C ASN A 136 -21.12 -11.63 28.67
N VAL A 137 -20.63 -11.61 29.91
CA VAL A 137 -19.30 -11.07 30.23
C VAL A 137 -18.19 -11.87 29.55
N ILE A 138 -18.27 -13.20 29.55
CA ILE A 138 -17.29 -14.07 28.87
C ILE A 138 -17.32 -13.80 27.37
N THR A 139 -18.49 -13.80 26.74
CA THR A 139 -18.64 -13.54 25.30
C THR A 139 -18.16 -12.16 24.91
N VAL A 140 -18.48 -11.11 25.68
CA VAL A 140 -17.99 -9.74 25.40
C VAL A 140 -16.47 -9.68 25.54
N ARG A 141 -15.89 -10.35 26.55
CA ARG A 141 -14.44 -10.41 26.74
C ARG A 141 -13.77 -11.09 25.55
N GLU A 142 -14.19 -12.29 25.19
CA GLU A 142 -13.62 -13.05 24.07
C GLU A 142 -13.72 -12.25 22.77
N ARG A 143 -14.86 -11.61 22.52
CA ARG A 143 -15.03 -10.79 21.31
C ARG A 143 -14.15 -9.55 21.28
N LEU A 144 -14.12 -8.79 22.36
CA LEU A 144 -13.41 -7.49 22.37
C LEU A 144 -11.90 -7.66 22.45
N PHE A 145 -11.42 -8.66 23.20
CA PHE A 145 -10.00 -8.82 23.46
C PHE A 145 -9.33 -9.93 22.65
N GLU A 146 -10.11 -10.91 22.18
CA GLU A 146 -9.62 -12.01 21.34
C GLU A 146 -10.05 -11.80 19.89
N ASP A 147 -11.34 -11.88 19.54
CA ASP A 147 -11.80 -11.85 18.15
C ASP A 147 -11.38 -10.54 17.45
N TRP A 148 -11.76 -9.38 18.01
CA TRP A 148 -11.48 -8.07 17.44
C TRP A 148 -9.97 -7.79 17.30
N ARG A 149 -9.15 -8.34 18.20
CA ARG A 149 -7.69 -8.18 18.16
C ARG A 149 -7.04 -9.02 17.05
N HIS A 150 -7.59 -10.18 16.74
CA HIS A 150 -7.06 -11.11 15.73
C HIS A 150 -7.74 -10.96 14.37
N ASP A 151 -8.74 -10.09 14.27
CA ASP A 151 -9.40 -9.76 13.02
C ASP A 151 -8.44 -9.03 12.07
N GLY A 152 -8.25 -9.60 10.87
CA GLY A 152 -7.32 -9.06 9.88
C GLY A 152 -7.78 -7.73 9.28
N GLU A 153 -9.08 -7.52 9.17
CA GLU A 153 -9.68 -6.28 8.64
C GLU A 153 -9.50 -5.14 9.65
N VAL A 154 -9.75 -5.42 10.94
CA VAL A 154 -9.43 -4.48 12.03
C VAL A 154 -7.94 -4.15 12.05
N ALA A 155 -7.07 -5.16 11.93
CA ALA A 155 -5.63 -4.96 11.92
C ALA A 155 -5.16 -4.09 10.74
N SER A 156 -5.78 -4.22 9.58
CA SER A 156 -5.53 -3.38 8.40
C SER A 156 -5.98 -1.94 8.64
N LEU A 157 -7.24 -1.77 9.06
CA LEU A 157 -7.90 -0.48 9.26
C LEU A 157 -7.20 0.39 10.31
N TYR A 158 -6.69 -0.22 11.38
CA TYR A 158 -5.95 0.48 12.44
C TYR A 158 -4.44 0.45 12.25
N HIS A 159 -3.96 0.01 11.07
CA HIS A 159 -2.53 -0.10 10.76
C HIS A 159 -1.73 -0.84 11.84
N ALA A 160 -2.29 -1.91 12.41
CA ALA A 160 -1.68 -2.66 13.51
C ALA A 160 -0.30 -3.22 13.12
N ARG A 161 -0.09 -3.54 11.84
CA ARG A 161 1.23 -3.93 11.31
C ARG A 161 2.25 -2.81 11.42
N LEU A 162 1.87 -1.59 11.03
CA LEU A 162 2.73 -0.42 11.16
C LEU A 162 3.09 -0.17 12.63
N GLY A 163 2.15 -0.34 13.55
CA GLY A 163 2.39 -0.25 14.99
C GLY A 163 3.34 -1.34 15.52
N ARG A 164 3.21 -2.59 15.07
CA ARG A 164 4.14 -3.68 15.42
C ARG A 164 5.53 -3.41 14.87
N LEU A 165 5.62 -2.91 13.64
CA LEU A 165 6.87 -2.53 13.02
C LEU A 165 7.54 -1.36 13.75
N ALA A 166 6.79 -0.32 14.09
CA ALA A 166 7.28 0.79 14.91
C ALA A 166 7.82 0.28 16.25
N GLN A 167 7.06 -0.58 16.94
CA GLN A 167 7.51 -1.21 18.18
C GLN A 167 8.79 -2.03 18.00
N TYR A 168 8.94 -2.74 16.89
CA TYR A 168 10.17 -3.49 16.58
C TYR A 168 11.36 -2.56 16.37
N LEU A 169 11.20 -1.51 15.57
CA LEU A 169 12.24 -0.51 15.29
C LEU A 169 12.67 0.26 16.55
N ASP A 170 11.71 0.61 17.42
CA ASP A 170 11.98 1.23 18.72
C ASP A 170 12.78 0.32 19.67
N ARG A 171 12.53 -0.99 19.62
CA ARG A 171 13.13 -1.97 20.55
C ARG A 171 14.47 -2.54 20.09
N THR A 172 14.90 -2.25 18.87
CA THR A 172 16.10 -2.84 18.27
C THR A 172 17.17 -1.77 18.01
N PRO A 173 17.88 -1.30 19.06
CA PRO A 173 18.94 -0.30 18.96
C PRO A 173 20.29 -0.98 18.63
N ASP A 174 20.46 -1.39 17.39
CA ASP A 174 21.67 -2.06 16.88
C ASP A 174 22.54 -1.13 16.01
N ASP A 175 22.27 0.17 15.99
CA ASP A 175 22.90 1.20 15.13
C ASP A 175 22.85 0.89 13.62
N ALA A 176 22.24 -0.23 13.21
CA ALA A 176 22.14 -0.65 11.83
C ALA A 176 21.17 0.28 11.10
N PRO A 177 21.61 0.92 10.00
CA PRO A 177 20.77 1.82 9.23
C PRO A 177 19.58 1.05 8.66
N VAL A 178 18.48 1.76 8.46
CA VAL A 178 17.22 1.14 8.07
C VAL A 178 16.71 1.76 6.78
N SER A 179 16.57 0.94 5.73
CA SER A 179 15.85 1.31 4.52
C SER A 179 14.39 0.89 4.65
N VAL A 180 13.50 1.85 4.56
CA VAL A 180 12.05 1.69 4.64
C VAL A 180 11.45 1.83 3.24
N CYS A 181 10.78 0.78 2.80
CA CYS A 181 10.21 0.64 1.49
C CYS A 181 8.68 0.62 1.59
N ALA A 182 8.00 1.48 0.83
CA ALA A 182 6.53 1.48 0.71
C ALA A 182 6.12 1.52 -0.76
N ALA A 183 5.00 0.93 -1.14
CA ALA A 183 4.54 1.00 -2.54
C ALA A 183 4.05 2.41 -2.93
N PHE A 184 3.84 3.30 -1.96
CA PHE A 184 3.37 4.66 -2.20
C PHE A 184 3.84 5.62 -1.09
N LEU A 185 5.05 6.16 -1.21
CA LEU A 185 5.62 7.03 -0.16
C LEU A 185 4.89 8.38 0.00
N GLU A 186 4.47 8.96 -1.12
CA GLU A 186 3.99 10.36 -1.17
C GLU A 186 2.48 10.48 -1.29
N THR A 187 1.77 9.43 -1.72
CA THR A 187 0.31 9.49 -1.77
C THR A 187 -0.25 9.15 -0.39
N PRO A 188 -1.14 9.99 0.18
CA PRO A 188 -1.96 9.58 1.31
C PRO A 188 -2.63 8.25 0.98
N LEU A 189 -2.67 7.32 1.94
CA LEU A 189 -3.43 6.10 1.76
C LEU A 189 -4.88 6.48 1.42
N PRO A 190 -5.44 6.01 0.31
CA PRO A 190 -6.88 5.98 0.19
C PRO A 190 -7.36 5.05 1.31
N LEU A 191 -8.13 5.59 2.26
CA LEU A 191 -8.87 4.82 3.26
C LEU A 191 -9.83 3.88 2.50
N ASP A 192 -9.38 2.68 2.17
CA ASP A 192 -10.14 1.54 1.62
C ASP A 192 -11.37 1.90 0.77
N LEU A 193 -11.21 2.92 -0.09
CA LEU A 193 -12.23 3.26 -1.07
C LEU A 193 -12.13 2.13 -2.09
N ALA A 194 -13.15 1.27 -2.10
CA ALA A 194 -13.28 0.17 -3.03
C ALA A 194 -12.80 0.65 -4.40
N GLU A 195 -11.97 -0.15 -5.08
CA GLU A 195 -11.28 0.19 -6.34
C GLU A 195 -12.18 0.91 -7.38
N ARG A 196 -13.49 0.63 -7.34
CA ARG A 196 -14.54 1.33 -8.11
C ARG A 196 -14.76 2.80 -7.75
N GLU A 197 -14.76 3.18 -6.48
CA GLU A 197 -14.84 4.59 -6.05
C GLU A 197 -13.54 5.34 -6.36
N LEU A 198 -12.37 4.71 -6.27
CA LEU A 198 -11.13 5.36 -6.69
C LEU A 198 -11.16 5.65 -8.20
N LEU A 199 -11.66 4.71 -9.00
CA LEU A 199 -11.86 4.94 -10.44
C LEU A 199 -12.91 6.01 -10.70
N ASP A 200 -14.00 6.06 -9.92
CA ASP A 200 -15.04 7.08 -10.07
C ASP A 200 -14.56 8.48 -9.62
N ILE A 201 -13.72 8.55 -8.59
CA ILE A 201 -13.04 9.79 -8.15
C ILE A 201 -12.01 10.23 -9.19
N ILE A 202 -11.23 9.30 -9.77
CA ILE A 202 -10.23 9.63 -10.80
C ILE A 202 -10.91 10.04 -12.13
N LEU A 203 -12.02 9.40 -12.49
CA LEU A 203 -12.70 9.62 -13.78
C LEU A 203 -13.76 10.73 -13.71
N ASN A 204 -14.46 10.88 -12.59
CA ASN A 204 -15.62 11.78 -12.43
C ASN A 204 -15.50 12.77 -11.26
N GLY A 205 -14.61 12.53 -10.30
CA GLY A 205 -14.30 13.44 -9.18
C GLY A 205 -13.27 14.50 -9.56
N GLY A 206 -13.57 15.77 -9.30
CA GLY A 206 -12.56 16.82 -9.42
C GLY A 206 -11.44 16.60 -8.40
N LEU A 207 -10.20 16.99 -8.73
CA LEU A 207 -9.00 17.00 -7.87
C LEU A 207 -9.21 17.54 -6.42
N GLY A 208 -10.34 18.21 -6.14
CA GLY A 208 -10.72 18.69 -4.81
C GLY A 208 -11.16 17.60 -3.81
N ASP A 209 -11.68 16.45 -4.26
CA ASP A 209 -12.09 15.36 -3.32
C ASP A 209 -10.91 14.49 -2.87
N LEU A 210 -9.82 14.46 -3.66
CA LEU A 210 -8.53 13.88 -3.24
C LEU A 210 -7.89 14.63 -2.05
N GLN A 211 -8.23 15.90 -1.84
CA GLN A 211 -7.82 16.66 -0.65
C GLN A 211 -8.64 16.35 0.61
N ALA A 212 -9.82 15.72 0.48
CA ALA A 212 -10.60 15.27 1.64
C ALA A 212 -10.08 13.94 2.21
N ALA A 213 -9.33 13.15 1.42
CA ALA A 213 -8.50 12.04 1.88
C ALA A 213 -7.14 12.53 2.43
N ALA A 214 -7.13 13.63 3.20
CA ALA A 214 -5.96 14.16 3.90
C ALA A 214 -5.56 13.29 5.11
N GLY A 215 -5.44 11.98 4.88
CA GLY A 215 -4.81 11.05 5.80
C GLY A 215 -3.30 11.28 5.84
N LEU A 216 -2.69 10.85 6.94
CA LEU A 216 -1.24 10.82 7.06
C LEU A 216 -0.70 9.72 6.15
N THR A 217 0.40 9.97 5.43
CA THR A 217 1.06 8.89 4.69
C THR A 217 1.61 7.86 5.67
N GLN A 218 1.84 6.61 5.25
CA GLN A 218 2.40 5.60 6.15
C GLN A 218 3.74 5.99 6.75
N ARG A 219 4.57 6.69 5.98
CA ARG A 219 5.80 7.30 6.49
C ARG A 219 5.52 8.26 7.64
N GLN A 220 4.53 9.14 7.49
CA GLN A 220 4.15 10.07 8.55
C GLN A 220 3.59 9.33 9.76
N MET A 221 2.72 8.33 9.55
CA MET A 221 2.18 7.48 10.61
C MET A 221 3.26 6.73 11.38
N LEU A 222 4.19 6.08 10.67
CA LEU A 222 5.33 5.39 11.27
C LEU A 222 6.13 6.34 12.16
N ASN A 223 6.46 7.52 11.65
CA ASN A 223 7.25 8.51 12.39
C ASN A 223 6.53 9.05 13.63
N MET A 224 5.20 9.08 13.65
CA MET A 224 4.44 9.44 14.86
C MET A 224 4.26 8.26 15.83
N MET A 225 4.42 7.02 15.37
CA MET A 225 4.32 5.81 16.20
C MET A 225 5.64 5.46 16.89
N LEU A 226 6.76 5.90 16.34
CA LEU A 226 8.09 5.70 16.90
C LEU A 226 8.34 6.63 18.10
N HIS A 227 9.11 6.13 19.08
CA HIS A 227 9.44 6.86 20.31
C HIS A 227 10.82 7.53 20.27
N ARG A 228 11.42 7.66 19.08
CA ARG A 228 12.74 8.27 18.88
C ARG A 228 12.68 9.34 17.79
N ASP A 229 13.45 10.41 18.00
CA ASP A 229 13.53 11.56 17.08
C ASP A 229 14.72 11.46 16.11
N ASP A 230 15.67 10.56 16.40
CA ASP A 230 16.91 10.37 15.63
C ASP A 230 16.78 9.12 14.76
N ASP A 231 16.13 9.31 13.63
CA ASP A 231 15.77 8.23 12.75
C ASP A 231 16.59 8.29 11.48
N ASP A 232 17.66 7.50 11.48
CA ASP A 232 18.51 7.20 10.32
C ASP A 232 17.77 6.29 9.31
N PHE A 233 16.52 6.65 8.99
CA PHE A 233 15.72 5.97 7.99
C PHE A 233 15.98 6.53 6.61
N ARG A 234 16.04 5.64 5.62
CA ARG A 234 15.98 5.99 4.21
C ARG A 234 14.66 5.51 3.66
N TYR A 235 13.90 6.39 3.02
CA TYR A 235 12.59 6.01 2.47
C TYR A 235 12.68 5.84 0.95
N SER A 236 12.19 4.71 0.43
CA SER A 236 12.04 4.45 -1.00
C SER A 236 10.63 3.98 -1.40
N ASP A 237 10.18 4.35 -2.60
CA ASP A 237 9.00 3.77 -3.25
C ASP A 237 9.42 2.46 -3.91
N CYS A 238 8.98 1.34 -3.36
CA CYS A 238 9.42 0.00 -3.78
C CYS A 238 9.18 -0.33 -5.25
N ARG A 239 8.29 0.40 -5.92
CA ARG A 239 7.93 0.13 -7.32
C ARG A 239 9.03 0.58 -8.27
N SER A 240 9.83 1.57 -7.90
CA SER A 240 10.80 2.17 -8.80
C SER A 240 12.07 2.67 -8.12
N GLY A 241 12.16 2.67 -6.80
CA GLY A 241 13.34 3.08 -6.04
C GLY A 241 13.74 2.07 -4.98
N LEU A 242 15.05 1.91 -4.80
CA LEU A 242 15.66 1.31 -3.62
C LEU A 242 16.80 2.20 -3.12
N VAL A 243 17.05 2.15 -1.83
CA VAL A 243 18.17 2.82 -1.18
C VAL A 243 18.92 1.84 -0.30
N PHE A 244 20.24 1.81 -0.46
CA PHE A 244 21.17 1.01 0.35
C PHE A 244 22.05 1.97 1.14
N PRO A 245 21.76 2.18 2.45
CA PRO A 245 22.54 3.05 3.30
C PRO A 245 24.01 2.67 3.35
N ASN A 246 24.90 3.65 3.55
CA ASN A 246 26.33 3.41 3.81
C ASN A 246 27.03 2.50 2.79
N GLY A 247 26.67 2.60 1.50
CA GLY A 247 27.25 1.76 0.46
C GLY A 247 26.76 0.31 0.45
N GLY A 248 25.64 0.03 1.12
CA GLY A 248 25.07 -1.32 1.25
C GLY A 248 25.70 -2.18 2.34
N GLN A 249 26.38 -1.59 3.32
CA GLN A 249 26.80 -2.33 4.53
C GLN A 249 25.61 -2.99 5.26
N GLU A 250 25.89 -3.78 6.29
CA GLU A 250 24.86 -4.43 7.11
C GLU A 250 23.75 -3.44 7.49
N MET A 251 22.54 -3.73 7.03
CA MET A 251 21.38 -2.86 7.12
C MET A 251 20.11 -3.69 7.34
N ARG A 252 19.05 -3.03 7.81
CA ARG A 252 17.70 -3.60 7.78
C ARG A 252 16.93 -3.00 6.62
N PHE A 253 16.32 -3.87 5.83
CA PHE A 253 15.39 -3.47 4.80
C PHE A 253 13.98 -3.83 5.25
N VAL A 254 13.10 -2.84 5.30
CA VAL A 254 11.78 -2.94 5.91
C VAL A 254 10.72 -2.61 4.89
N PHE A 255 9.70 -3.44 4.80
CA PHE A 255 8.52 -3.17 3.98
C PHE A 255 7.37 -2.67 4.84
N LEU A 256 6.77 -1.55 4.47
CA LEU A 256 5.57 -1.04 5.17
C LEU A 256 4.29 -1.75 4.72
N ASP A 257 4.25 -2.16 3.46
CA ASP A 257 3.05 -2.62 2.75
C ASP A 257 3.23 -4.00 2.12
N LEU A 258 3.62 -5.00 2.91
CA LEU A 258 3.51 -6.35 2.39
C LEU A 258 2.05 -6.79 2.40
N PRO A 259 1.52 -7.18 1.23
CA PRO A 259 0.22 -7.82 1.17
C PRO A 259 0.27 -9.08 2.03
N ASP A 260 -0.87 -9.46 2.60
CA ASP A 260 -0.97 -10.77 3.24
C ASP A 260 -0.60 -11.87 2.26
N ALA A 261 -0.04 -12.98 2.75
CA ALA A 261 0.35 -14.10 1.89
C ALA A 261 -0.78 -14.51 0.93
N ALA A 262 -2.04 -14.56 1.39
CA ALA A 262 -3.21 -14.85 0.56
C ALA A 262 -3.47 -13.79 -0.54
N GLN A 263 -3.29 -12.51 -0.23
CA GLN A 263 -3.38 -11.44 -1.23
C GLN A 263 -2.21 -11.50 -2.21
N ALA A 264 -0.99 -11.77 -1.71
CA ALA A 264 0.20 -11.95 -2.53
C ALA A 264 0.00 -13.11 -3.52
N GLN A 265 -0.54 -14.26 -3.07
CA GLN A 265 -0.86 -15.40 -3.94
C GLN A 265 -1.87 -15.02 -5.02
N THR A 266 -2.94 -14.31 -4.64
CA THR A 266 -3.97 -13.87 -5.59
C THR A 266 -3.38 -12.91 -6.63
N SER A 267 -2.57 -11.94 -6.20
CA SER A 267 -1.89 -11.00 -7.08
C SER A 267 -0.86 -11.68 -8.00
N LEU A 268 -0.12 -12.66 -7.50
CA LEU A 268 0.82 -13.45 -8.31
C LEU A 268 0.09 -14.29 -9.35
N ALA A 269 -0.95 -15.00 -8.94
CA ALA A 269 -1.81 -15.77 -9.83
C ALA A 269 -2.35 -14.89 -10.95
N HIS A 270 -2.84 -13.70 -10.63
CA HIS A 270 -3.29 -12.73 -11.62
C HIS A 270 -2.16 -12.23 -12.53
N THR A 271 -1.02 -11.84 -11.94
CA THR A 271 0.15 -11.30 -12.67
C THR A 271 0.70 -12.29 -13.69
N TRP A 272 0.77 -13.56 -13.31
CA TRP A 272 1.34 -14.62 -14.15
C TRP A 272 0.27 -15.36 -14.98
N GLY A 273 -1.01 -15.01 -14.83
CA GLY A 273 -2.11 -15.72 -15.49
C GLY A 273 -2.23 -17.19 -15.04
N LEU A 274 -1.81 -17.48 -13.81
CA LEU A 274 -1.81 -18.82 -13.22
C LEU A 274 -3.04 -19.02 -12.33
N PRO A 275 -3.52 -20.27 -12.15
CA PRO A 275 -4.55 -20.58 -11.16
C PRO A 275 -4.09 -20.24 -9.73
N ALA A 276 -4.93 -19.61 -8.93
CA ALA A 276 -4.59 -19.21 -7.56
C ALA A 276 -4.33 -20.40 -6.62
N ASP A 277 -4.96 -21.54 -6.89
CA ASP A 277 -4.77 -22.78 -6.16
C ASP A 277 -3.37 -23.39 -6.38
N TRP A 278 -2.66 -23.07 -7.46
CA TRP A 278 -1.25 -23.48 -7.62
C TRP A 278 -0.33 -22.94 -6.52
N PHE A 279 -0.77 -21.89 -5.84
CA PHE A 279 -0.01 -21.27 -4.77
C PHE A 279 -0.40 -21.75 -3.38
N ASP A 280 -1.41 -22.62 -3.28
CA ASP A 280 -1.81 -23.25 -2.02
C ASP A 280 -0.96 -24.50 -1.77
N ALA A 281 -0.30 -24.56 -0.61
CA ALA A 281 0.57 -25.67 -0.23
C ALA A 281 -0.20 -27.01 -0.13
N ASP A 282 -1.51 -26.95 0.07
CA ASP A 282 -2.39 -28.11 0.13
C ASP A 282 -3.06 -28.45 -1.22
N SER A 283 -2.73 -27.73 -2.30
CA SER A 283 -3.28 -28.02 -3.62
C SER A 283 -2.88 -29.41 -4.10
N SER A 284 -3.87 -30.16 -4.57
CA SER A 284 -3.68 -31.50 -5.12
C SER A 284 -4.57 -31.67 -6.35
N PRO A 285 -4.00 -31.99 -7.53
CA PRO A 285 -2.59 -32.33 -7.78
C PRO A 285 -1.67 -31.10 -7.97
N PRO A 286 -0.34 -31.23 -7.70
CA PRO A 286 0.62 -30.20 -8.06
C PRO A 286 0.67 -30.00 -9.60
N PRO A 287 1.06 -28.81 -10.08
CA PRO A 287 1.19 -28.55 -11.51
C PRO A 287 2.16 -29.52 -12.17
N THR A 288 1.83 -29.94 -13.38
CA THR A 288 2.66 -30.85 -14.17
C THR A 288 3.90 -30.14 -14.73
N ALA A 289 4.96 -30.89 -15.05
CA ALA A 289 6.18 -30.30 -15.61
C ALA A 289 5.91 -29.51 -16.91
N ASP A 290 4.94 -29.94 -17.71
CA ASP A 290 4.53 -29.24 -18.94
C ASP A 290 3.83 -27.90 -18.65
N GLU A 291 3.13 -27.80 -17.53
CA GLU A 291 2.46 -26.59 -17.04
C GLU A 291 3.44 -25.55 -16.45
N LEU A 292 4.62 -25.99 -16.03
CA LEU A 292 5.68 -25.11 -15.51
C LEU A 292 6.58 -24.53 -16.62
N VAL A 293 6.42 -24.99 -17.86
CA VAL A 293 7.26 -24.53 -18.99
C VAL A 293 7.02 -23.05 -19.26
N GLY A 294 8.08 -22.25 -19.19
CA GLY A 294 8.05 -20.80 -19.46
C GLY A 294 7.95 -19.92 -18.22
N LEU A 295 7.76 -20.52 -17.03
CA LEU A 295 7.86 -19.78 -15.78
C LEU A 295 9.33 -19.46 -15.43
N PRO A 296 9.58 -18.36 -14.69
CA PRO A 296 10.92 -18.05 -14.20
C PRO A 296 11.48 -19.20 -13.33
N PRO A 297 12.78 -19.52 -13.43
CA PRO A 297 13.38 -20.63 -12.66
C PRO A 297 13.18 -20.53 -11.15
N HIS A 298 13.14 -19.32 -10.60
CA HIS A 298 12.90 -19.10 -9.16
C HIS A 298 11.43 -19.39 -8.77
N LEU A 299 10.47 -19.09 -9.65
CA LEU A 299 9.06 -19.41 -9.43
C LEU A 299 8.84 -20.92 -9.51
N ILE A 300 9.48 -21.59 -10.48
CA ILE A 300 9.46 -23.06 -10.59
C ILE A 300 10.03 -23.70 -9.32
N ALA A 301 11.23 -23.27 -8.90
CA ALA A 301 11.87 -23.80 -7.69
C ALA A 301 11.00 -23.62 -6.44
N TRP A 302 10.23 -22.54 -6.37
CA TRP A 302 9.28 -22.33 -5.29
C TRP A 302 8.08 -23.28 -5.35
N ILE A 303 7.40 -23.36 -6.50
CA ILE A 303 6.25 -24.25 -6.71
C ILE A 303 6.65 -25.70 -6.36
N GLU A 304 7.84 -26.12 -6.79
CA GLU A 304 8.38 -27.45 -6.52
C GLU A 304 8.74 -27.67 -5.04
N ALA A 305 9.09 -26.61 -4.30
CA ALA A 305 9.44 -26.71 -2.88
C ALA A 305 8.22 -26.85 -1.96
N GLY A 306 7.00 -26.61 -2.46
CA GLY A 306 5.74 -26.77 -1.71
C GLY A 306 5.69 -26.01 -0.38
N GLY A 307 6.42 -24.89 -0.29
CA GLY A 307 6.69 -24.17 0.96
C GLY A 307 6.10 -22.76 1.01
N ALA A 308 6.37 -22.05 2.12
CA ALA A 308 6.03 -20.63 2.28
C ALA A 308 6.56 -19.80 1.10
N ILE A 309 5.77 -18.84 0.62
CA ILE A 309 6.12 -17.95 -0.49
C ILE A 309 7.48 -17.34 -0.16
N PRO A 310 8.54 -17.55 -0.97
CA PRO A 310 9.80 -16.92 -0.76
C PRO A 310 9.52 -15.44 -0.89
N VAL A 311 9.91 -14.75 0.17
CA VAL A 311 10.02 -13.31 0.34
C VAL A 311 10.12 -12.52 -1.00
N PRO A 312 10.99 -12.89 -1.97
CA PRO A 312 11.02 -12.29 -3.31
C PRO A 312 9.72 -12.28 -4.13
N LEU A 313 8.93 -13.37 -4.12
CA LEU A 313 7.66 -13.45 -4.85
C LEU A 313 6.59 -12.56 -4.20
N VAL A 314 6.66 -12.35 -2.88
CA VAL A 314 5.79 -11.38 -2.19
C VAL A 314 6.08 -9.97 -2.68
N TYR A 315 7.33 -9.66 -3.04
CA TYR A 315 7.72 -8.33 -3.52
C TYR A 315 7.23 -8.06 -4.94
N GLU A 316 7.31 -9.04 -5.85
CA GLU A 316 6.67 -8.93 -7.16
C GLU A 316 5.16 -8.71 -7.02
N ALA A 317 4.52 -9.44 -6.09
CA ALA A 317 3.11 -9.26 -5.78
C ALA A 317 2.77 -7.87 -5.23
N ALA A 318 3.71 -7.25 -4.51
CA ALA A 318 3.61 -5.89 -4.00
C ALA A 318 3.90 -4.81 -5.07
N GLY A 319 4.07 -5.19 -6.33
CA GLY A 319 4.36 -4.27 -7.43
C GLY A 319 5.83 -3.84 -7.52
N MET A 320 6.73 -4.47 -6.74
CA MET A 320 8.16 -4.27 -6.91
C MET A 320 8.61 -4.85 -8.26
N ARG A 321 9.46 -4.10 -8.94
CA ARG A 321 10.00 -4.51 -10.24
C ARG A 321 11.05 -5.61 -10.07
N PRO A 322 11.13 -6.60 -10.98
CA PRO A 322 12.12 -7.67 -10.91
C PRO A 322 13.56 -7.15 -10.82
N GLU A 323 13.85 -6.03 -11.49
CA GLU A 323 15.15 -5.37 -11.47
C GLU A 323 15.55 -4.83 -10.08
N LEU A 324 14.58 -4.53 -9.23
CA LEU A 324 14.77 -4.12 -7.83
C LEU A 324 14.75 -5.32 -6.90
N ALA A 325 13.78 -6.23 -7.06
CA ALA A 325 13.62 -7.42 -6.25
C ALA A 325 14.90 -8.27 -6.22
N ARG A 326 15.69 -8.25 -7.31
CA ARG A 326 16.94 -9.00 -7.37
C ARG A 326 17.98 -8.66 -6.31
N TRP A 327 17.95 -7.42 -5.81
CA TRP A 327 18.87 -6.97 -4.76
C TRP A 327 18.51 -7.50 -3.38
N LEU A 328 17.30 -8.03 -3.23
CA LEU A 328 16.76 -8.48 -1.95
C LEU A 328 16.73 -10.01 -1.84
N PHE A 329 17.12 -10.74 -2.91
CA PHE A 329 17.07 -12.21 -2.96
C PHE A 329 17.89 -12.87 -1.86
N ASP A 330 19.08 -12.36 -1.57
CA ASP A 330 19.99 -12.93 -0.58
C ASP A 330 19.75 -12.39 0.84
N GLY A 331 18.65 -11.66 1.04
CA GLY A 331 18.30 -11.09 2.33
C GLY A 331 17.87 -12.15 3.34
N GLU A 332 18.39 -12.05 4.56
CA GLU A 332 17.99 -12.92 5.65
C GLU A 332 16.71 -12.38 6.30
N PRO A 333 15.58 -13.12 6.27
CA PRO A 333 14.35 -12.66 6.91
C PRO A 333 14.53 -12.61 8.43
N VAL A 334 14.18 -11.47 9.01
CA VAL A 334 14.13 -11.28 10.45
C VAL A 334 12.69 -11.47 10.90
N HIS A 335 12.47 -12.52 11.70
CA HIS A 335 11.16 -12.78 12.26
C HIS A 335 10.77 -11.70 13.27
N VAL A 336 9.58 -11.12 13.11
CA VAL A 336 9.02 -10.14 14.02
C VAL A 336 7.62 -10.60 14.41
N ASP A 337 7.37 -10.70 15.71
CA ASP A 337 6.10 -11.20 16.24
C ASP A 337 4.90 -10.44 15.66
N GLY A 338 4.04 -11.18 14.95
CA GLY A 338 2.84 -10.63 14.33
C GLY A 338 3.06 -9.85 13.03
N LEU A 339 4.25 -9.91 12.43
CA LEU A 339 4.45 -9.48 11.04
C LEU A 339 4.68 -10.72 10.15
N PRO A 340 4.26 -10.69 8.87
CA PRO A 340 4.66 -11.71 7.91
C PRO A 340 6.18 -11.84 7.81
N ASP A 341 6.69 -13.06 7.65
CA ASP A 341 8.12 -13.27 7.39
C ASP A 341 8.55 -12.53 6.12
N GLY A 342 9.73 -11.92 6.14
CA GLY A 342 10.22 -11.08 5.06
C GLY A 342 9.75 -9.61 5.11
N THR A 343 8.94 -9.23 6.11
CA THR A 343 8.63 -7.82 6.39
C THR A 343 9.88 -7.04 6.77
N VAL A 344 10.78 -7.68 7.48
CA VAL A 344 12.10 -7.15 7.81
C VAL A 344 13.14 -8.12 7.26
N LEU A 345 14.06 -7.60 6.46
CA LEU A 345 15.25 -8.31 5.99
C LEU A 345 16.49 -7.71 6.63
N ARG A 346 17.47 -8.56 6.87
CA ARG A 346 18.84 -8.16 7.09
C ARG A 346 19.64 -8.37 5.81
N LEU A 347 20.28 -7.30 5.34
CA LEU A 347 21.06 -7.31 4.11
C LEU A 347 22.49 -6.88 4.41
N ASP A 348 23.47 -7.48 3.74
CA ASP A 348 24.82 -6.95 3.58
C ASP A 348 25.19 -7.06 2.10
N LEU A 349 25.03 -5.94 1.40
CA LEU A 349 25.26 -5.79 -0.02
C LEU A 349 26.59 -5.11 -0.30
N ALA A 350 27.42 -4.80 0.70
CA ALA A 350 28.64 -4.02 0.49
C ALA A 350 29.59 -4.76 -0.45
N GLN A 351 29.72 -6.07 -0.22
CA GLN A 351 30.50 -6.92 -1.10
C GLN A 351 29.82 -7.07 -2.45
N GLN A 352 28.50 -7.24 -2.55
CA GLN A 352 27.81 -7.31 -3.84
C GLN A 352 28.00 -6.02 -4.65
N ILE A 353 27.79 -4.85 -4.06
CA ILE A 353 27.97 -3.54 -4.71
C ILE A 353 29.44 -3.28 -5.09
N ALA A 354 30.40 -3.85 -4.36
CA ALA A 354 31.84 -3.74 -4.64
C ALA A 354 32.36 -4.79 -5.65
N ASP A 355 31.91 -6.05 -5.54
CA ASP A 355 32.33 -7.23 -6.31
C ASP A 355 31.52 -7.45 -7.57
N GLU A 356 30.32 -6.89 -7.66
CA GLU A 356 29.77 -6.51 -8.94
C GLU A 356 30.73 -5.46 -9.53
N GLN A 357 31.85 -5.95 -10.05
CA GLN A 357 32.74 -5.38 -11.06
C GLN A 357 32.08 -5.48 -12.46
N THR A 358 30.74 -5.59 -12.45
CA THR A 358 29.75 -4.77 -13.16
C THR A 358 29.80 -4.63 -14.68
N PRO A 359 29.02 -5.46 -15.40
CA PRO A 359 28.54 -5.16 -16.75
C PRO A 359 27.80 -3.80 -16.87
N TRP A 360 27.33 -3.18 -15.77
CA TRP A 360 26.71 -1.84 -15.77
C TRP A 360 27.65 -0.66 -15.45
N LEU A 361 28.88 -0.91 -14.96
CA LEU A 361 29.97 0.10 -14.87
C LEU A 361 30.71 0.25 -16.21
N ALA A 362 30.67 -0.79 -17.06
CA ALA A 362 31.41 -0.84 -18.32
C ALA A 362 30.65 -0.30 -19.53
N ARG A 363 29.42 0.22 -19.35
CA ARG A 363 28.68 0.82 -20.47
C ARG A 363 29.22 2.21 -20.77
N GLU A 364 29.60 2.40 -22.03
CA GLU A 364 30.10 3.67 -22.52
C GLU A 364 29.09 4.78 -22.22
N THR A 365 29.51 5.76 -21.43
CA THR A 365 28.72 6.95 -21.10
C THR A 365 29.48 8.14 -21.66
N TYR A 366 28.76 9.10 -22.22
CA TYR A 366 29.35 10.24 -22.90
C TYR A 366 28.77 11.56 -22.38
N PHE A 367 29.56 12.62 -22.37
CA PHE A 367 29.04 13.96 -22.13
C PHE A 367 28.17 14.42 -23.30
N ARG A 368 27.17 15.27 -23.04
CA ARG A 368 26.42 15.95 -24.10
C ARG A 368 27.38 16.65 -25.09
N PRO A 369 27.25 16.40 -26.42
CA PRO A 369 28.02 17.12 -27.44
C PRO A 369 27.74 18.62 -27.44
N GLU A 370 28.75 19.44 -27.74
CA GLU A 370 28.56 20.88 -27.97
C GLU A 370 27.75 21.13 -29.24
N LEU A 371 26.92 22.18 -29.22
CA LEU A 371 26.21 22.60 -30.42
C LEU A 371 27.23 22.95 -31.51
N GLY A 372 27.23 22.16 -32.60
CA GLY A 372 28.16 22.32 -33.72
C GLY A 372 29.52 21.62 -33.55
N SER A 373 29.79 20.96 -32.41
CA SER A 373 30.93 20.06 -32.27
C SER A 373 30.55 18.64 -32.64
N VAL A 374 31.54 17.93 -33.16
CA VAL A 374 31.45 16.51 -33.53
C VAL A 374 32.25 15.64 -32.56
N ALA A 375 32.89 16.25 -31.57
CA ALA A 375 33.64 15.55 -30.55
C ALA A 375 32.67 14.83 -29.59
N ILE A 376 32.86 13.52 -29.47
CA ILE A 376 32.17 12.66 -28.51
C ILE A 376 33.17 12.43 -27.38
N ASP A 377 32.94 13.10 -26.25
CA ASP A 377 33.81 13.00 -25.08
C ASP A 377 33.28 11.91 -24.14
N PRO A 378 34.02 10.81 -23.92
CA PRO A 378 33.62 9.79 -22.94
C PRO A 378 33.63 10.37 -21.53
N ALA A 379 32.64 9.97 -20.73
CA ALA A 379 32.51 10.33 -19.33
C ALA A 379 32.98 9.17 -18.45
N GLU A 380 33.98 9.41 -17.60
CA GLU A 380 34.49 8.40 -16.66
C GLU A 380 33.52 8.25 -15.48
N VAL A 381 32.89 7.08 -15.37
CA VAL A 381 31.97 6.75 -14.30
C VAL A 381 32.76 6.38 -13.03
N PRO A 382 32.37 6.84 -11.82
CA PRO A 382 31.19 7.65 -11.53
C PRO A 382 31.31 9.12 -11.96
N VAL A 383 30.24 9.63 -12.59
CA VAL A 383 30.13 11.02 -13.01
C VAL A 383 29.31 11.81 -12.01
N THR A 384 29.86 12.90 -11.49
CA THR A 384 29.21 13.71 -10.44
C THR A 384 28.34 14.79 -11.07
N PHE A 385 27.11 14.94 -10.60
CA PHE A 385 26.22 16.05 -10.91
C PHE A 385 26.37 17.12 -9.82
N GLU A 386 26.07 18.36 -10.17
CA GLU A 386 25.77 19.43 -9.20
C GLU A 386 24.72 18.92 -8.20
N GLY A 387 24.78 19.37 -6.95
CA GLY A 387 23.88 18.86 -5.91
C GLY A 387 24.33 17.55 -5.25
N ASN A 388 25.61 17.16 -5.37
CA ASN A 388 26.23 16.05 -4.64
C ASN A 388 25.65 14.66 -4.95
N LEU A 389 25.22 14.42 -6.20
CA LEU A 389 24.76 13.13 -6.67
C LEU A 389 25.73 12.59 -7.73
N SER A 390 26.24 11.38 -7.58
CA SER A 390 27.11 10.73 -8.56
C SER A 390 26.41 9.60 -9.29
N PHE A 391 26.30 9.72 -10.61
CA PHE A 391 25.87 8.63 -11.48
C PHE A 391 26.92 7.52 -11.53
N LYS A 392 26.50 6.31 -11.17
CA LYS A 392 27.35 5.12 -11.10
C LYS A 392 27.18 4.21 -12.30
N GLY A 393 26.13 4.35 -13.11
CA GLY A 393 25.94 3.50 -14.29
C GLY A 393 24.47 3.18 -14.52
N TYR A 394 24.20 2.32 -15.50
CA TYR A 394 22.83 1.97 -15.86
C TYR A 394 22.71 0.59 -16.52
N GLU A 395 21.49 0.09 -16.57
CA GLU A 395 21.06 -1.10 -17.29
C GLU A 395 19.76 -0.82 -18.02
N VAL A 396 19.65 -1.26 -19.27
CA VAL A 396 18.38 -1.25 -20.02
C VAL A 396 17.84 -2.67 -20.01
N ALA A 397 16.68 -2.88 -19.40
CA ALA A 397 16.06 -4.20 -19.36
C ALA A 397 15.72 -4.66 -20.79
N GLY A 398 15.99 -5.93 -21.10
CA GLY A 398 15.63 -6.54 -22.37
C GLY A 398 16.60 -6.31 -23.54
N GLY A 399 17.51 -5.33 -23.50
CA GLY A 399 18.57 -5.08 -24.51
C GLY A 399 18.10 -4.66 -25.91
N ARG A 400 17.05 -5.31 -26.44
CA ARG A 400 16.27 -4.96 -27.63
C ARG A 400 14.85 -4.68 -27.18
N VAL A 401 14.33 -3.51 -27.52
CA VAL A 401 13.00 -3.08 -27.09
C VAL A 401 12.08 -3.13 -28.31
N PRO A 402 11.04 -3.98 -28.29
CA PRO A 402 10.01 -3.94 -29.32
C PRO A 402 9.38 -2.55 -29.35
N ASN A 403 9.17 -2.00 -30.54
CA ASN A 403 8.47 -0.73 -30.71
C ASN A 403 6.96 -0.90 -30.45
N ASP A 404 6.58 -1.12 -29.19
CA ASP A 404 5.20 -1.13 -28.70
C ASP A 404 5.01 0.04 -27.74
N PRO A 405 4.16 1.04 -28.07
CA PRO A 405 3.85 2.16 -27.17
C PRO A 405 3.31 1.74 -25.80
N ARG A 406 2.82 0.50 -25.67
CA ARG A 406 2.32 -0.06 -24.40
C ARG A 406 3.45 -0.58 -23.50
N ASN A 407 4.64 -0.80 -24.06
CA ASN A 407 5.81 -1.32 -23.34
C ASN A 407 6.88 -0.23 -23.25
N PRO A 408 6.95 0.52 -22.13
CA PRO A 408 7.98 1.52 -21.94
C PRO A 408 9.38 0.88 -21.91
N VAL A 409 10.40 1.66 -22.28
CA VAL A 409 11.79 1.26 -22.01
C VAL A 409 12.00 1.32 -20.51
N VAL A 410 12.47 0.22 -19.94
CA VAL A 410 12.80 0.13 -18.51
C VAL A 410 14.30 0.38 -18.36
N LEU A 411 14.63 1.52 -17.76
CA LEU A 411 16.01 1.94 -17.51
C LEU A 411 16.28 1.88 -16.00
N VAL A 412 17.20 1.03 -15.57
CA VAL A 412 17.68 0.98 -14.19
C VAL A 412 18.94 1.83 -14.10
N THR A 413 18.98 2.75 -13.14
CA THR A 413 20.10 3.66 -12.92
C THR A 413 20.63 3.52 -11.50
N TYR A 414 21.94 3.65 -11.36
CA TYR A 414 22.64 3.54 -10.08
C TYR A 414 23.25 4.87 -9.73
N TRP A 415 23.04 5.31 -8.49
CA TRP A 415 23.52 6.59 -8.01
C TRP A 415 24.19 6.44 -6.65
N ARG A 416 25.17 7.29 -6.38
CA ARG A 416 25.76 7.45 -5.06
C ARG A 416 25.52 8.86 -4.57
N VAL A 417 25.14 8.98 -3.32
CA VAL A 417 25.01 10.26 -2.63
C VAL A 417 26.38 10.68 -2.12
N ASP A 418 26.87 11.84 -2.53
CA ASP A 418 28.18 12.35 -2.11
C ASP A 418 28.07 13.41 -0.99
N GLY A 419 26.86 13.90 -0.71
CA GLY A 419 26.61 15.04 0.17
C GLY A 419 25.11 15.33 0.31
N ALA A 420 24.77 16.47 0.93
CA ALA A 420 23.38 16.90 1.03
C ALA A 420 22.79 17.16 -0.36
N LEU A 421 21.62 16.56 -0.63
CA LEU A 421 20.91 16.67 -1.90
C LEU A 421 19.89 17.81 -1.87
N PRO A 422 19.54 18.38 -3.04
CA PRO A 422 18.39 19.28 -3.13
C PRO A 422 17.09 18.59 -2.68
N PRO A 423 16.19 19.28 -1.96
CA PRO A 423 14.98 18.66 -1.40
C PRO A 423 14.00 18.18 -2.47
N ASN A 424 14.03 18.79 -3.67
CA ASN A 424 13.17 18.44 -4.79
C ASN A 424 13.96 17.83 -5.95
N LEU A 425 15.02 17.08 -5.62
CA LEU A 425 15.82 16.37 -6.61
C LEU A 425 14.93 15.39 -7.41
N GLY A 426 14.98 15.51 -8.73
CA GLY A 426 14.35 14.56 -9.64
C GLY A 426 15.33 14.09 -10.71
N LEU A 427 15.00 12.95 -11.31
CA LEU A 427 15.74 12.39 -12.43
C LEU A 427 14.92 12.51 -13.69
N TRP A 428 15.56 12.44 -14.84
CA TRP A 428 14.83 12.32 -16.10
C TRP A 428 15.63 11.55 -17.12
N ALA A 429 14.93 10.76 -17.94
CA ALA A 429 15.51 10.03 -19.06
C ALA A 429 14.63 10.15 -20.30
N GLN A 430 15.27 10.15 -21.46
CA GLN A 430 14.58 10.33 -22.72
C GLN A 430 15.29 9.59 -23.87
N VAL A 431 14.48 9.21 -24.86
CA VAL A 431 14.94 8.73 -26.17
C VAL A 431 14.94 9.88 -27.17
N LEU A 432 16.08 10.17 -27.79
CA LEU A 432 16.27 11.24 -28.78
C LEU A 432 16.65 10.66 -30.15
N ASN A 433 16.29 11.34 -31.23
CA ASN A 433 16.80 10.99 -32.56
C ASN A 433 18.31 11.24 -32.64
N TYR A 434 18.96 10.57 -33.57
CA TYR A 434 20.29 10.99 -34.02
C TYR A 434 20.19 12.01 -35.14
N TRP A 435 21.06 13.01 -35.12
CA TRP A 435 21.37 13.83 -36.28
C TRP A 435 22.80 13.56 -36.75
N GLU A 436 23.04 13.70 -38.05
CA GLU A 436 24.32 13.37 -38.68
C GLU A 436 24.98 14.64 -39.23
N PRO A 437 25.79 15.37 -38.43
CA PRO A 437 26.52 16.55 -38.89
C PRO A 437 27.46 16.26 -40.07
N GLN A 438 28.00 15.04 -40.10
CA GLN A 438 28.96 14.57 -41.11
C GLN A 438 28.72 13.07 -41.36
N PRO A 439 28.95 12.59 -42.59
CA PRO A 439 28.77 11.17 -42.92
C PRO A 439 29.54 10.25 -41.95
N GLY A 440 28.82 9.34 -41.29
CA GLY A 440 29.33 8.37 -40.34
C GLY A 440 29.36 8.81 -38.88
N ILE A 441 28.99 10.07 -38.56
CA ILE A 441 28.99 10.57 -37.18
C ILE A 441 27.57 10.91 -36.75
N ARG A 442 27.03 10.09 -35.84
CA ARG A 442 25.70 10.28 -35.26
C ARG A 442 25.82 10.89 -33.87
N VAL A 443 25.12 11.99 -33.64
CA VAL A 443 25.05 12.67 -32.34
C VAL A 443 23.59 12.86 -31.94
N PRO A 444 23.24 12.80 -30.64
CA PRO A 444 21.86 12.99 -30.19
C PRO A 444 21.34 14.37 -30.61
N GLU A 445 20.13 14.44 -31.15
CA GLU A 445 19.45 15.67 -31.50
C GLU A 445 19.12 16.46 -30.23
N THR A 446 19.63 17.69 -30.12
CA THR A 446 19.38 18.53 -28.96
C THR A 446 17.96 19.10 -29.02
N GLY A 447 16.97 18.28 -28.64
CA GLY A 447 15.60 18.71 -28.46
C GLY A 447 15.40 19.45 -27.13
N THR A 448 14.45 20.39 -27.11
CA THR A 448 14.00 21.08 -25.87
C THR A 448 12.91 20.33 -25.13
N TYR A 449 12.32 19.30 -25.74
CA TYR A 449 11.22 18.55 -25.14
C TYR A 449 11.75 17.60 -24.08
N ARG A 450 11.82 18.04 -22.83
CA ARG A 450 12.04 17.16 -21.69
C ARG A 450 10.68 16.73 -21.17
N THR A 451 10.38 15.44 -21.25
CA THR A 451 9.25 14.87 -20.51
C THR A 451 9.73 14.62 -19.08
N PRO A 452 9.11 15.25 -18.06
CA PRO A 452 9.48 15.00 -16.68
C PRO A 452 9.27 13.52 -16.41
N THR A 453 10.35 12.83 -16.11
CA THR A 453 10.38 11.40 -15.88
C THR A 453 10.66 11.19 -14.41
N GLN A 454 9.62 11.46 -13.62
CA GLN A 454 9.47 11.09 -12.21
C GLN A 454 10.34 11.88 -11.22
N ALA A 455 9.76 12.17 -10.05
CA ALA A 455 10.55 12.55 -8.89
C ALA A 455 11.51 11.40 -8.55
N LEU A 456 12.59 11.69 -7.82
CA LEU A 456 13.42 10.61 -7.29
C LEU A 456 12.53 9.77 -6.34
N ASP A 457 12.39 8.48 -6.61
CA ASP A 457 11.52 7.58 -5.82
C ASP A 457 12.15 7.18 -4.48
N VAL A 458 13.11 7.98 -4.01
CA VAL A 458 13.64 7.96 -2.67
C VAL A 458 13.64 9.37 -2.12
N LEU A 459 13.31 9.54 -0.84
CA LEU A 459 13.15 10.87 -0.25
C LEU A 459 14.52 11.57 -0.12
N PRO A 460 14.85 12.62 -0.91
CA PRO A 460 16.21 13.17 -0.95
C PRO A 460 16.69 13.69 0.39
N GLY A 461 15.80 14.29 1.19
CA GLY A 461 16.11 14.81 2.52
C GLY A 461 16.40 13.73 3.58
N SER A 462 16.14 12.46 3.28
CA SER A 462 16.50 11.34 4.15
C SER A 462 17.87 10.74 3.83
N LEU A 463 18.41 11.01 2.64
CA LEU A 463 19.64 10.42 2.14
C LEU A 463 20.89 11.02 2.80
N GLN A 464 21.92 10.20 2.98
CA GLN A 464 23.20 10.56 3.55
C GLN A 464 24.36 10.23 2.60
N PRO A 465 25.54 10.86 2.81
CA PRO A 465 26.73 10.52 2.04
C PRO A 465 27.04 9.02 2.09
N GLN A 466 27.45 8.47 0.94
CA GLN A 466 27.73 7.06 0.67
C GLN A 466 26.52 6.17 0.41
N ASP A 467 25.29 6.65 0.61
CA ASP A 467 24.12 5.88 0.23
C ASP A 467 24.12 5.59 -1.28
N ILE A 468 23.66 4.39 -1.63
CA ILE A 468 23.48 3.95 -3.01
C ILE A 468 21.99 3.94 -3.31
N VAL A 469 21.59 4.58 -4.39
CA VAL A 469 20.21 4.62 -4.86
C VAL A 469 20.12 3.84 -6.16
N VAL A 470 19.16 2.93 -6.23
CA VAL A 470 18.78 2.22 -7.46
C VAL A 470 17.44 2.75 -7.89
N GLN A 471 17.36 3.30 -9.10
CA GLN A 471 16.14 3.90 -9.64
C GLN A 471 15.78 3.25 -10.97
N VAL A 472 14.56 2.75 -11.07
CA VAL A 472 13.91 2.31 -12.31
C VAL A 472 13.14 3.48 -12.89
N LEU A 473 13.46 3.82 -14.13
CA LEU A 473 12.82 4.87 -14.92
C LEU A 473 12.05 4.21 -16.06
N PHE A 474 10.78 4.58 -16.20
CA PHE A 474 9.95 4.15 -17.31
C PHE A 474 9.93 5.25 -18.37
N ILE A 475 10.52 4.96 -19.53
CA ILE A 475 10.57 5.91 -20.63
C ILE A 475 9.48 5.52 -21.63
N PRO A 476 8.35 6.24 -21.68
CA PRO A 476 7.32 5.96 -22.65
C PRO A 476 7.89 6.19 -24.05
N LEU A 477 7.69 5.22 -24.93
CA LEU A 477 8.03 5.35 -26.33
C LEU A 477 6.85 6.04 -27.04
N PRO A 478 7.03 7.25 -27.60
CA PRO A 478 6.04 7.77 -28.55
C PRO A 478 5.99 6.86 -29.79
N TYR A 479 5.11 7.14 -30.74
CA TYR A 479 5.12 6.47 -32.05
C TYR A 479 6.42 6.80 -32.80
N LEU A 480 7.49 6.10 -32.46
CA LEU A 480 8.79 6.13 -33.12
C LEU A 480 8.81 5.06 -34.20
N ASP A 481 9.66 5.23 -35.21
CA ASP A 481 9.91 4.18 -36.18
C ASP A 481 10.92 3.18 -35.61
N ALA A 482 11.05 2.00 -36.22
CA ALA A 482 12.16 1.11 -35.91
C ALA A 482 13.49 1.79 -36.29
N GLY A 483 14.50 1.72 -35.42
CA GLY A 483 15.77 2.40 -35.66
C GLY A 483 16.63 2.57 -34.42
N ASP A 484 17.76 3.26 -34.61
CA ASP A 484 18.68 3.62 -33.54
C ASP A 484 18.33 4.98 -32.98
N TYR A 485 18.23 5.07 -31.67
CA TYR A 485 17.94 6.29 -30.92
C TYR A 485 18.97 6.50 -29.81
N ALA A 486 19.23 7.75 -29.45
CA ALA A 486 20.09 8.07 -28.33
C ALA A 486 19.30 8.00 -27.01
N LEU A 487 19.81 7.25 -26.05
CA LEU A 487 19.28 7.27 -24.68
C LEU A 487 20.04 8.30 -23.85
N VAL A 488 19.34 9.27 -23.29
CA VAL A 488 19.93 10.34 -22.47
C VAL A 488 19.33 10.37 -21.06
N LEU A 489 20.11 10.88 -20.11
CA LEU A 489 19.77 10.94 -18.69
C LEU A 489 20.27 12.24 -18.07
N GLY A 490 19.48 12.85 -17.20
CA GLY A 490 19.91 13.97 -16.38
C GLY A 490 19.20 14.03 -15.03
N ALA A 491 19.50 15.08 -14.27
CA ALA A 491 18.90 15.37 -12.97
C ALA A 491 18.47 16.83 -12.90
N TYR A 492 17.51 17.16 -12.05
CA TYR A 492 17.01 18.52 -11.86
C TYR A 492 16.66 18.79 -10.39
N ASP A 493 16.56 20.07 -10.01
CA ASP A 493 16.07 20.50 -8.69
C ASP A 493 14.73 21.25 -8.84
N GLY A 494 13.64 20.61 -8.39
CA GLY A 494 12.29 21.16 -8.39
C GLY A 494 11.61 21.12 -9.75
N SER A 495 12.25 21.65 -10.79
CA SER A 495 11.70 21.65 -12.15
C SER A 495 12.76 21.35 -13.21
N LEU A 496 12.29 20.88 -14.37
CA LEU A 496 13.14 20.66 -15.55
C LEU A 496 13.79 21.92 -16.12
N GLU A 497 13.42 23.12 -15.64
CA GLU A 497 14.09 24.37 -15.98
C GLU A 497 15.39 24.55 -15.17
N THR A 498 15.51 23.87 -14.03
CA THR A 498 16.65 23.94 -13.11
C THR A 498 17.42 22.62 -13.16
N VAL A 499 18.05 22.36 -14.30
CA VAL A 499 18.79 21.14 -14.56
C VAL A 499 20.14 21.19 -13.85
N LEU A 500 20.53 20.09 -13.21
CA LEU A 500 21.81 19.97 -12.52
C LEU A 500 22.92 19.74 -13.54
N GLY A 501 23.98 20.54 -13.44
CA GLY A 501 25.15 20.40 -14.28
C GLY A 501 25.90 19.08 -14.02
N VAL A 502 26.48 18.50 -15.06
CA VAL A 502 27.38 17.34 -15.01
C VAL A 502 28.81 17.87 -14.85
N LEU A 503 29.47 17.49 -13.76
CA LEU A 503 30.81 17.93 -13.39
C LEU A 503 31.86 17.01 -14.00
N ASP A 504 32.81 17.60 -14.73
CA ASP A 504 33.94 16.87 -15.29
C ASP A 504 35.13 16.90 -14.33
N ARG A 505 35.49 15.73 -13.79
CA ARG A 505 36.63 15.59 -12.87
C ARG A 505 37.97 15.93 -13.52
N LEU A 506 38.14 15.62 -14.81
CA LEU A 506 39.36 15.93 -15.56
C LEU A 506 39.49 17.44 -15.82
N ALA A 507 38.36 18.15 -15.87
CA ALA A 507 38.31 19.61 -15.96
C ALA A 507 38.20 20.32 -14.60
N ASN A 508 38.79 19.75 -13.54
CA ASN A 508 38.79 20.32 -12.17
C ASN A 508 37.37 20.55 -11.58
N GLY A 509 36.40 19.71 -11.94
CA GLY A 509 35.03 19.83 -11.46
C GLY A 509 34.24 20.98 -12.09
N GLN A 510 34.68 21.50 -13.24
CA GLN A 510 33.87 22.45 -14.01
C GLN A 510 32.60 21.75 -14.50
N SER A 511 31.47 22.43 -14.32
CA SER A 511 30.19 22.05 -14.91
C SER A 511 30.31 22.11 -16.43
N ARG A 512 30.21 20.96 -17.09
CA ARG A 512 30.37 20.85 -18.54
C ARG A 512 29.03 20.92 -19.25
N ARG A 513 28.01 20.22 -18.76
CA ARG A 513 26.74 19.94 -19.47
C ARG A 513 25.58 19.71 -18.53
N ASP A 514 24.39 19.48 -19.05
CA ASP A 514 23.13 19.32 -18.33
C ASP A 514 22.55 17.88 -18.42
N TRP A 515 23.21 16.98 -19.15
CA TRP A 515 22.85 15.55 -19.23
C TRP A 515 23.98 14.67 -19.78
N LEU A 516 23.81 13.36 -19.58
CA LEU A 516 24.66 12.28 -20.06
C LEU A 516 23.99 11.54 -21.22
N TRP A 517 24.78 11.17 -22.22
CA TRP A 517 24.39 10.22 -23.26
C TRP A 517 24.81 8.83 -22.83
N LEU A 518 23.83 7.96 -22.60
CA LEU A 518 24.05 6.61 -22.07
C LEU A 518 24.42 5.61 -23.18
N GLY A 519 24.01 5.84 -24.43
CA GLY A 519 24.33 4.95 -25.55
C GLY A 519 23.23 4.93 -26.61
N THR A 520 23.29 3.95 -27.49
CA THR A 520 22.29 3.73 -28.53
C THR A 520 21.26 2.70 -28.07
N LEU A 521 19.99 3.06 -28.15
CA LEU A 521 18.84 2.18 -28.03
C LEU A 521 18.35 1.82 -29.43
N THR A 522 18.34 0.52 -29.76
CA THR A 522 17.79 0.05 -31.03
C THR A 522 16.36 -0.44 -30.80
N LEU A 523 15.40 0.23 -31.45
CA LEU A 523 13.98 -0.16 -31.48
C LEU A 523 13.74 -1.13 -32.63
N GLU A 524 13.22 -2.31 -32.32
CA GLU A 524 12.84 -3.31 -33.33
C GLU A 524 11.42 -3.01 -33.85
N PRO A 525 11.12 -3.29 -35.14
CA PRO A 525 9.76 -3.15 -35.65
C PRO A 525 8.77 -3.94 -34.79
N PRO A 526 7.53 -3.45 -34.61
CA PRO A 526 6.53 -4.18 -33.85
C PRO A 526 6.37 -5.58 -34.46
N LEU A 527 6.33 -6.60 -33.61
CA LEU A 527 6.05 -7.96 -34.05
C LEU A 527 4.69 -7.95 -34.77
N GLU A 528 4.69 -8.24 -36.08
CA GLU A 528 3.44 -8.38 -36.81
C GLU A 528 2.64 -9.50 -36.13
N ASN A 529 1.48 -9.14 -35.56
CA ASN A 529 0.60 -10.07 -34.84
C ASN A 529 0.31 -11.30 -35.73
N GLY A 530 1.05 -12.40 -35.54
CA GLY A 530 0.93 -13.59 -36.39
C GLY A 530 2.11 -14.58 -36.41
N GLN A 531 3.16 -14.38 -35.61
CA GLN A 531 4.23 -15.38 -35.42
C GLN A 531 4.39 -15.77 -33.96
#